data_AF-A0A2G3JZR6-F1
#
_entry.id   AF-A0A2G3JZR6-F1
#
_cell.length_a   1.000
_cell.length_b   1.000
_cell.length_c   1.000
_cell.angle_alpha   90.00
_cell.angle_beta   90.00
_cell.angle_gamma   90.00
#
_symmetry.space_group_name_H-M   'P 1'
#
loop_
_entity.id
_entity.type
_entity.pdbx_description
1 polymer ?
#
loop_
_entity_poly.entity_id
_entity_poly.type
_entity_poly.pdbx_seq_one_letter_code
_entity_poly.pdbx_strand_id
1 'polypeptide(L)'
;MPLAGYEIHHGDSQVLDTERIPLITFDDGRNDGLISADGQVLGCYLHGLFDQPAALQALLAWAGCTVEAKYDARSQLDAELDRLANALDTALDWDKAAAAGLAIESA
;
A
#
# COMPACT_ATOMS: atom_id res chain seq x y z
N MET A 1 -0.74 -14.51 -6.76
CA MET A 1 0.55 -13.79 -6.90
C MET A 1 0.99 -13.37 -5.51
N PRO A 2 2.29 -13.25 -5.22
CA PRO A 2 2.73 -12.68 -3.96
C PRO A 2 2.41 -11.19 -3.92
N LEU A 3 1.97 -10.72 -2.75
CA LEU A 3 1.80 -9.30 -2.43
C LEU A 3 2.09 -9.09 -0.94
N ALA A 4 2.29 -7.84 -0.56
CA ALA A 4 2.64 -7.43 0.80
C ALA A 4 1.91 -6.14 1.14
N GLY A 5 1.59 -6.00 2.42
CA GLY A 5 0.82 -4.90 2.96
C GLY A 5 0.84 -4.93 4.47
N TYR A 6 -0.06 -4.18 5.10
CA TYR A 6 -0.21 -4.16 6.55
C TYR A 6 -1.68 -4.13 6.96
N GLU A 7 -1.98 -4.58 8.17
CA GLU A 7 -3.32 -4.53 8.76
C GLU A 7 -3.34 -3.45 9.85
N ILE A 8 -4.20 -2.44 9.69
CA ILE A 8 -4.53 -1.47 10.74
C ILE A 8 -6.05 -1.34 10.74
N HIS A 9 -6.70 -2.04 11.67
CA HIS A 9 -8.14 -2.00 11.85
C HIS A 9 -8.50 -2.32 13.29
N HIS A 10 -9.62 -1.75 13.75
CA HIS A 10 -10.20 -2.05 15.06
C HIS A 10 -11.44 -2.94 14.97
N GLY A 11 -12.11 -2.95 13.81
CA GLY A 11 -13.24 -3.83 13.57
C GLY A 11 -12.79 -5.25 13.25
N ASP A 12 -13.62 -6.22 13.63
CA ASP A 12 -13.49 -7.63 13.26
C ASP A 12 -14.76 -8.04 12.49
N SER A 13 -14.58 -8.49 11.25
CA SER A 13 -15.69 -8.82 10.35
C SER A 13 -16.07 -10.29 10.48
N GLN A 14 -17.34 -10.55 10.76
CA GLN A 14 -17.90 -11.89 10.71
C GLN A 14 -18.50 -12.16 9.33
N VAL A 15 -17.99 -13.19 8.65
CA VAL A 15 -18.56 -13.68 7.41
C VAL A 15 -19.78 -14.54 7.73
N LEU A 16 -20.95 -14.11 7.27
CA LEU A 16 -22.21 -14.83 7.48
C LEU A 16 -22.48 -15.90 6.42
N ASP A 17 -21.76 -15.85 5.30
CA ASP A 17 -21.95 -16.73 4.16
C ASP A 17 -21.10 -18.01 4.27
N THR A 18 -21.67 -19.16 3.90
CA THR A 18 -20.99 -20.46 4.04
C THR A 18 -20.04 -20.77 2.88
N GLU A 19 -20.27 -20.18 1.70
CA GLU A 19 -19.41 -20.33 0.53
C GLU A 19 -18.34 -19.23 0.52
N ARG A 20 -17.38 -19.34 1.46
CA ARG A 20 -16.29 -18.37 1.59
C ARG A 20 -15.23 -18.60 0.52
N ILE A 21 -15.09 -17.66 -0.41
CA ILE A 21 -13.90 -17.53 -1.27
C ILE A 21 -13.00 -16.46 -0.66
N PRO A 22 -11.86 -16.81 -0.03
CA PRO A 22 -10.94 -15.82 0.51
C PRO A 22 -10.26 -15.04 -0.62
N LEU A 23 -10.07 -13.73 -0.42
CA LEU A 23 -9.33 -12.91 -1.39
C LEU A 23 -7.82 -13.12 -1.25
N ILE A 24 -7.34 -13.31 -0.01
CA ILE A 24 -5.92 -13.37 0.34
C ILE A 24 -5.68 -14.59 1.22
N THR A 25 -4.59 -15.31 0.93
CA THR A 25 -4.01 -16.33 1.81
C THR A 25 -2.61 -15.89 2.19
N PHE A 26 -2.35 -15.73 3.48
CA PHE A 26 -1.05 -15.38 4.03
C PHE A 26 -0.10 -16.58 4.06
N ASP A 27 1.20 -16.31 4.18
CA ASP A 27 2.25 -17.35 4.25
C ASP A 27 2.08 -18.30 5.44
N ASP A 28 1.42 -17.85 6.51
CA ASP A 28 1.09 -18.65 7.70
C ASP A 28 -0.21 -19.48 7.55
N GLY A 29 -0.85 -19.43 6.38
CA GLY A 29 -2.08 -20.15 6.07
C GLY A 29 -3.37 -19.46 6.53
N ARG A 30 -3.29 -18.28 7.19
CA ARG A 30 -4.49 -17.48 7.49
C ARG A 30 -5.08 -16.92 6.20
N ASN A 31 -6.41 -16.74 6.21
CA ASN A 31 -7.14 -16.17 5.08
C ASN A 31 -7.75 -14.83 5.47
N ASP A 32 -7.57 -13.81 4.63
CA ASP A 32 -8.20 -12.50 4.74
C ASP A 32 -9.11 -12.23 3.54
N GLY A 33 -10.12 -11.42 3.83
CA GLY A 33 -11.09 -10.95 2.87
C GLY A 33 -12.09 -12.00 2.41
N LEU A 34 -12.94 -11.54 1.49
CA LEU A 34 -14.04 -12.26 0.89
C LEU A 34 -14.30 -11.70 -0.51
N ILE A 35 -14.66 -12.58 -1.43
CA ILE A 35 -15.33 -12.23 -2.69
C ILE A 35 -16.80 -12.67 -2.58
N SER A 36 -17.75 -11.79 -2.93
CA SER A 36 -19.17 -12.12 -2.94
C SER A 36 -19.48 -13.26 -3.92
N ALA A 37 -20.55 -14.01 -3.67
CA ALA A 37 -20.93 -15.15 -4.50
C ALA A 37 -21.19 -14.79 -5.98
N ASP A 38 -21.66 -13.57 -6.24
CA ASP A 38 -21.86 -13.05 -7.60
C ASP A 38 -20.58 -12.48 -8.24
N GLY A 39 -19.47 -12.48 -7.50
CA GLY A 39 -18.17 -12.02 -7.97
C GLY A 39 -18.09 -10.51 -8.21
N GLN A 40 -19.04 -9.72 -7.71
CA GLN A 40 -19.11 -8.27 -7.93
C GLN A 40 -18.50 -7.42 -6.82
N VAL A 41 -18.33 -8.00 -5.63
CA VAL A 41 -17.79 -7.31 -4.45
C VAL A 41 -16.63 -8.10 -3.89
N LEU A 42 -15.56 -7.40 -3.53
CA LEU A 42 -14.47 -7.94 -2.73
C LEU A 42 -14.17 -6.99 -1.57
N GLY A 43 -13.65 -7.54 -0.49
CA GLY A 43 -13.17 -6.76 0.65
C GLY A 43 -12.08 -7.53 1.39
N CYS A 44 -11.14 -6.81 1.99
CA CYS A 44 -10.05 -7.33 2.80
C CYS A 44 -9.57 -6.27 3.80
N TYR A 45 -8.86 -6.69 4.84
CA TYR A 45 -8.23 -5.77 5.78
C TYR A 45 -6.83 -5.33 5.35
N LEU A 46 -6.22 -6.06 4.42
CA LEU A 46 -4.89 -5.72 3.94
C LEU A 46 -4.86 -4.34 3.25
N HIS A 47 -4.13 -3.41 3.85
CA HIS A 47 -3.77 -2.14 3.23
C HIS A 47 -2.60 -2.35 2.27
N GLY A 48 -2.54 -1.54 1.20
CA GLY A 48 -1.51 -1.65 0.16
C GLY A 48 -1.84 -2.61 -0.98
N LEU A 49 -3.06 -3.17 -1.00
CA LEU A 49 -3.53 -4.05 -2.09
C LEU A 49 -3.38 -3.42 -3.49
N PHE A 50 -3.55 -2.10 -3.60
CA PHE A 50 -3.45 -1.36 -4.87
C PHE A 50 -2.03 -0.84 -5.16
N ASP A 51 -1.10 -0.93 -4.22
CA ASP A 51 0.24 -0.34 -4.34
C ASP A 51 1.17 -1.23 -5.17
N GLN A 52 0.82 -2.51 -5.34
CA GLN A 52 1.59 -3.45 -6.15
C GLN A 52 1.00 -3.55 -7.56
N PRO A 53 1.78 -3.23 -8.61
CA PRO A 53 1.26 -3.15 -9.97
C PRO A 53 0.60 -4.45 -10.46
N ALA A 54 1.12 -5.61 -10.06
CA ALA A 54 0.52 -6.90 -10.43
C ALA A 54 -0.87 -7.10 -9.79
N ALA A 55 -1.02 -6.76 -8.50
CA ALA A 55 -2.30 -6.88 -7.78
C ALA A 55 -3.33 -5.88 -8.33
N LEU A 56 -2.91 -4.62 -8.53
CA LEU A 56 -3.72 -3.59 -9.17
C LEU A 56 -4.19 -4.03 -10.56
N GLN A 57 -3.30 -4.58 -11.39
CA GLN A 57 -3.66 -5.05 -12.73
C GLN A 57 -4.68 -6.19 -12.68
N ALA A 58 -4.55 -7.14 -11.76
CA ALA A 58 -5.52 -8.21 -11.59
C ALA A 58 -6.90 -7.68 -11.11
N LEU A 59 -6.91 -6.71 -10.20
CA LEU A 59 -8.16 -6.08 -9.72
C LEU A 59 -8.85 -5.27 -10.81
N LEU A 60 -8.09 -4.54 -11.62
CA LEU A 60 -8.64 -3.82 -12.77
C LEU A 60 -9.16 -4.79 -13.83
N ALA A 61 -8.44 -5.87 -14.11
CA ALA A 61 -8.89 -6.91 -15.03
C ALA A 61 -10.18 -7.58 -14.54
N TRP A 62 -10.27 -7.88 -13.24
CA TRP A 62 -11.50 -8.37 -12.60
C TRP A 62 -12.66 -7.37 -12.75
N ALA A 63 -12.39 -6.07 -12.62
CA ALA A 63 -13.36 -5.01 -12.86
C ALA A 63 -13.67 -4.74 -14.36
N GLY A 64 -13.16 -5.57 -15.27
CA GLY A 64 -13.41 -5.44 -16.71
C GLY A 64 -12.53 -4.41 -17.43
N CYS A 65 -11.48 -3.91 -16.78
CA CYS A 65 -10.55 -2.93 -17.31
C CYS A 65 -9.19 -3.57 -17.60
N THR A 66 -8.73 -3.53 -18.84
CA THR A 66 -7.37 -3.98 -19.18
C THR A 66 -6.43 -2.79 -19.26
N VAL A 67 -5.45 -2.73 -18.36
CA VAL A 67 -4.39 -1.73 -18.36
C VAL A 67 -3.02 -2.39 -18.25
N GLU A 68 -2.00 -1.79 -18.85
CA GLU A 68 -0.61 -2.07 -18.50
C GLU A 68 -0.23 -1.18 -17.32
N ALA A 69 -0.38 -1.69 -16.10
CA ALA A 69 0.05 -0.96 -14.90
C ALA A 69 1.59 -0.94 -14.83
N LYS A 70 2.22 0.07 -15.44
CA LYS A 70 3.64 0.41 -15.26
C LYS A 70 3.79 1.45 -14.14
N TYR A 71 3.18 1.18 -13.00
CA TYR A 71 3.14 2.10 -11.88
C TYR A 71 3.88 1.50 -10.69
N ASP A 72 4.99 2.13 -10.30
CA ASP A 72 5.71 1.80 -9.08
C ASP A 72 5.52 2.95 -8.09
N ALA A 73 4.52 2.81 -7.23
CA ALA A 73 4.16 3.79 -6.21
C ALA A 73 5.34 4.09 -5.28
N ARG A 74 6.13 3.06 -4.95
CA ARG A 74 7.25 3.17 -4.03
C ARG A 74 8.36 4.01 -4.62
N SER A 75 8.77 3.69 -5.85
CA SER A 75 9.78 4.47 -6.56
C SER A 75 9.36 5.93 -6.77
N GLN A 76 8.07 6.20 -7.03
CA GLN A 76 7.58 7.58 -7.11
C GLN A 76 7.62 8.30 -5.76
N LEU A 77 7.19 7.64 -4.68
CA LEU A 77 7.25 8.22 -3.35
C LEU A 77 8.68 8.57 -2.96
N ASP A 78 9.62 7.64 -3.16
CA ASP A 78 11.03 7.86 -2.86
C ASP A 78 11.58 9.04 -3.68
N ALA A 79 11.25 9.14 -4.97
CA ALA A 79 11.66 10.26 -5.82
C ALA A 79 11.08 11.62 -5.35
N GLU A 80 9.83 11.66 -4.89
CA GLU A 80 9.23 12.90 -4.37
C GLU A 80 9.78 13.27 -2.98
N LEU A 81 10.13 12.29 -2.15
CA LEU A 81 10.84 12.53 -0.88
C LEU A 81 12.23 13.10 -1.13
N ASP A 82 12.98 12.55 -2.09
CA ASP A 82 14.27 13.09 -2.51
C ASP A 82 14.12 14.52 -3.06
N ARG A 83 13.08 14.77 -3.86
CA ARG A 83 12.79 16.11 -4.38
C ARG A 83 12.52 17.11 -3.25
N LEU A 84 11.77 16.70 -2.24
CA LEU A 84 11.48 17.52 -1.06
C LEU A 84 12.75 17.77 -0.23
N ALA A 85 13.56 16.74 0.01
CA ALA A 85 14.83 16.86 0.73
C ALA A 85 15.77 17.86 0.04
N ASN A 86 15.96 17.73 -1.27
CA ASN A 86 16.77 18.66 -2.07
C ASN A 86 16.26 20.11 -2.01
N ALA A 87 14.93 20.30 -2.00
CA ALA A 87 14.32 21.63 -1.87
C ALA A 87 14.59 22.24 -0.49
N LEU A 88 14.56 21.42 0.57
CA LEU A 88 14.93 21.85 1.92
C LEU A 88 16.41 22.20 2.01
N ASP A 89 17.30 21.38 1.43
CA ASP A 89 18.75 21.64 1.37
C ASP A 89 19.09 22.96 0.67
N THR A 90 18.31 23.32 -0.34
CA THR A 90 18.51 24.58 -1.07
C THR A 90 17.99 25.79 -0.28
N ALA A 91 16.93 25.61 0.50
CA ALA A 91 16.21 26.71 1.15
C ALA A 91 16.66 26.97 2.60
N LEU A 92 17.24 25.97 3.27
CA LEU A 92 17.62 26.03 4.67
C LEU A 92 19.14 26.12 4.85
N ASP A 93 19.54 26.90 5.85
CA ASP A 93 20.89 26.89 6.40
C ASP A 93 20.93 25.90 7.56
N TRP A 94 21.41 24.69 7.30
CA TRP A 94 21.44 23.60 8.26
C TRP A 94 22.37 23.88 9.45
N ASP A 95 23.47 24.61 9.26
CA ASP A 95 24.37 25.00 10.35
C ASP A 95 23.65 25.97 11.29
N LYS A 96 22.91 26.93 10.74
CA LYS A 96 22.10 27.86 11.53
C LYS A 96 20.93 27.15 12.23
N ALA A 97 20.30 26.18 11.57
CA ALA A 97 19.23 25.37 12.16
C ALA A 97 19.74 24.53 13.34
N ALA A 98 20.92 23.90 13.19
CA ALA A 98 21.59 23.17 14.26
C ALA A 98 21.98 24.10 15.42
N ALA A 99 22.54 25.28 15.14
CA ALA A 99 22.86 26.28 16.15
C ALA A 99 21.62 26.79 16.91
N ALA A 100 20.44 26.76 16.29
CA ALA A 100 19.16 27.09 16.91
C ALA A 100 18.54 25.92 17.73
N GLY A 101 19.21 24.76 17.77
CA GLY A 101 18.81 23.60 18.58
C GLY A 101 18.02 22.54 17.82
N LEU A 102 17.96 22.57 16.49
CA LEU A 102 17.42 21.45 15.71
C LEU A 102 18.38 20.26 15.83
N ALA A 103 17.87 19.12 16.30
CA ALA A 103 18.63 17.88 16.34
C ALA A 103 18.78 17.34 14.93
N ILE A 104 19.93 17.60 14.31
CA ILE A 104 20.31 17.02 13.02
C ILE A 104 21.27 15.88 13.32
N GLU A 105 20.83 14.64 13.10
CA GLU A 105 21.76 13.50 13.12
C GLU A 105 22.73 13.67 11.95
N SER A 106 24.04 13.63 12.24
CA SER A 106 25.06 13.65 11.19
C SER A 106 24.95 12.34 10.41
N ALA A 107 24.82 12.44 9.09
CA ALA A 107 24.93 11.30 8.18
C ALA A 107 26.36 10.72 8.17
#